data_AF-A0A2T1A703-F1
#
_entry.id   AF-A0A2T1A703-F1
#
_cell.length_a   1.000
_cell.length_b   1.000
_cell.length_c   1.000
_cell.angle_alpha   90.00
_cell.angle_beta   90.00
_cell.angle_gamma   90.00
#
_symmetry.space_group_name_H-M   'P 1'
#
loop_
_entity.id
_entity.type
_entity.pdbx_description
1 polymer ?
#
loop_
_entity_poly.entity_id
_entity_poly.type
_entity_poly.pdbx_seq_one_letter_code
_entity_poly.pdbx_strand_id
1 'polypeptide(L)'
;MSNQASQAKQPVSAALAGPYGHPFHPMLVTVPIGAWVASLVFDIASLIVSKPGFLVQGAEWLIAIGVLGALAAAMVGFLDMFAIPTGTPAFRTALLHMSLNLAVTVAYGVNFAWRFGFSSDGNAVGTWQLVLSAVSLATLAGSGYLGGKLAYRYGVRVADEVTQAEGFAKDRDPGQARHSKTAALPSTTPAANNPKDQSVRPAVHTNR
;
A
#
# COMPACT_ATOMS: atom_id res chain seq x y z
N MET A 1 -12.80 13.68 -18.60
CA MET A 1 -11.93 13.88 -17.42
C MET A 1 -12.20 12.88 -16.27
N SER A 2 -13.32 12.15 -16.28
CA SER A 2 -13.69 11.15 -15.25
C SER A 2 -12.87 9.85 -15.26
N ASN A 3 -12.35 9.40 -16.41
CA ASN A 3 -11.67 8.10 -16.50
C ASN A 3 -10.32 8.03 -15.76
N GLN A 4 -9.52 9.11 -15.75
CA GLN A 4 -8.21 9.12 -15.09
C GLN A 4 -8.32 9.05 -13.56
N ALA A 5 -9.34 9.70 -12.99
CA ALA A 5 -9.59 9.65 -11.54
C ALA A 5 -10.00 8.24 -11.08
N SER A 6 -10.76 7.51 -11.90
CA SER A 6 -11.15 6.12 -11.61
C SER A 6 -9.97 5.14 -11.72
N GLN A 7 -9.07 5.37 -12.68
CA GLN A 7 -7.94 4.48 -12.95
C GLN A 7 -6.85 4.56 -11.87
N ALA A 8 -6.68 5.72 -11.22
CA ALA A 8 -5.77 5.88 -10.07
C ALA A 8 -6.22 5.12 -8.81
N LYS A 9 -7.51 4.75 -8.73
CA LYS A 9 -8.13 4.08 -7.58
C LYS A 9 -8.39 2.58 -7.81
N GLN A 10 -7.99 2.05 -8.96
CA GLN A 10 -8.21 0.65 -9.35
C GLN A 10 -6.87 -0.12 -9.33
N PRO A 11 -6.65 -1.08 -8.42
CA PRO A 11 -5.48 -1.94 -8.50
C PRO A 11 -5.59 -2.86 -9.73
N VAL A 12 -4.54 -2.93 -10.55
CA VAL A 12 -4.49 -3.75 -11.79
C VAL A 12 -4.55 -5.26 -11.57
N SER A 13 -4.62 -5.72 -10.32
CA SER A 13 -4.76 -7.14 -9.99
C SER A 13 -5.66 -7.35 -8.78
N ALA A 14 -6.97 -7.38 -9.00
CA ALA A 14 -7.97 -7.80 -8.02
C ALA A 14 -7.67 -9.18 -7.40
N ALA A 15 -6.84 -10.01 -8.06
CA ALA A 15 -6.43 -11.32 -7.57
C ALA A 15 -5.20 -11.31 -6.64
N LEU A 16 -4.33 -10.30 -6.70
CA LEU A 16 -3.10 -10.21 -5.90
C LEU A 16 -3.16 -9.12 -4.82
N ALA A 17 -4.08 -8.17 -4.95
CA ALA A 17 -4.37 -7.15 -3.93
C ALA A 17 -5.14 -7.70 -2.71
N GLY A 18 -5.46 -8.99 -2.68
CA GLY A 18 -6.54 -9.54 -1.85
C GLY A 18 -7.91 -9.07 -2.37
N PRO A 19 -9.01 -9.69 -1.93
CA PRO A 19 -10.33 -9.10 -2.13
C PRO A 19 -10.25 -7.65 -1.66
N TYR A 20 -10.73 -6.69 -2.46
CA TYR A 20 -10.74 -5.25 -2.18
C TYR A 20 -10.88 -5.01 -0.67
N GLY A 21 -9.78 -4.67 0.03
CA GLY A 21 -9.84 -4.46 1.48
C GLY A 21 -8.62 -4.86 2.32
N HIS A 22 -7.74 -5.76 1.88
CA HIS A 22 -6.59 -6.17 2.72
C HIS A 22 -5.24 -5.96 2.05
N PRO A 23 -4.62 -4.78 2.25
CA PRO A 23 -3.32 -4.52 1.68
C PRO A 23 -2.26 -5.37 2.42
N PHE A 24 -1.83 -6.47 1.80
CA PHE A 24 -0.84 -7.39 2.37
C PHE A 24 0.51 -6.73 2.66
N HIS A 25 0.95 -5.79 1.81
CA HIS A 25 2.21 -5.07 2.00
C HIS A 25 2.28 -4.32 3.35
N PRO A 26 1.30 -3.43 3.71
CA PRO A 26 1.20 -2.83 5.04
C PRO A 26 1.18 -3.82 6.22
N MET A 27 0.60 -5.01 6.06
CA MET A 27 0.66 -6.03 7.11
C MET A 27 2.06 -6.62 7.24
N LEU A 28 2.71 -6.95 6.12
CA LEU A 28 4.04 -7.56 6.12
C LEU A 28 5.12 -6.63 6.64
N VAL A 29 5.04 -5.32 6.38
CA VAL A 29 6.04 -4.34 6.87
C VAL A 29 6.03 -4.17 8.39
N THR A 30 4.98 -4.61 9.10
CA THR A 30 4.97 -4.56 10.58
C THR A 30 6.04 -5.47 11.21
N VAL A 31 6.33 -6.60 10.57
CA VAL A 31 7.34 -7.57 11.01
C VAL A 31 8.76 -6.97 11.03
N PRO A 32 9.30 -6.45 9.91
CA PRO A 32 10.63 -5.85 9.91
C PRO A 32 10.73 -4.62 10.82
N ILE A 33 9.70 -3.77 10.86
CA ILE A 33 9.71 -2.58 11.71
C ILE A 33 9.80 -2.98 13.19
N GLY A 34 8.93 -3.88 13.65
CA GLY A 34 8.94 -4.34 15.04
C GLY A 34 10.24 -5.04 15.41
N ALA A 35 10.73 -5.92 14.53
CA ALA A 35 11.96 -6.67 14.76
C ALA A 35 13.19 -5.76 14.87
N TRP A 36 13.35 -4.79 13.95
CA TRP A 36 14.50 -3.88 13.96
C TRP A 36 14.46 -2.82 15.05
N VAL A 37 13.26 -2.38 15.48
CA VAL A 37 13.12 -1.56 16.68
C VAL A 37 13.54 -2.35 17.91
N ALA A 38 13.02 -3.57 18.08
CA ALA A 38 13.37 -4.43 19.21
C ALA A 38 14.86 -4.79 19.22
N SER A 39 15.47 -5.04 18.06
CA SER A 39 16.91 -5.33 17.98
C SER A 39 17.74 -4.15 18.44
N LEU A 40 17.36 -2.91 18.09
CA LEU A 40 18.06 -1.70 18.56
C LEU A 40 17.92 -1.53 20.07
N VAL A 41 16.75 -1.82 20.64
CA VAL A 41 16.54 -1.80 22.10
C VAL A 41 17.45 -2.82 22.79
N PHE A 42 17.57 -4.03 22.23
CA PHE A 42 18.45 -5.07 22.78
C PHE A 42 19.92 -4.68 22.67
N ASP A 43 20.33 -4.09 21.54
CA ASP A 43 21.68 -3.54 21.36
C ASP A 43 22.00 -2.49 22.43
N ILE A 44 21.09 -1.54 22.69
CA ILE A 44 21.28 -0.50 23.73
C ILE A 44 21.32 -1.14 25.12
N ALA A 45 20.42 -2.07 25.43
CA ALA A 45 20.39 -2.75 26.71
C ALA A 45 21.67 -3.57 26.97
N SER A 46 22.29 -4.10 25.92
CA SER A 46 23.57 -4.81 26.00
C SER A 46 24.72 -3.92 26.51
N LEU A 47 24.62 -2.60 26.40
CA LEU A 47 25.64 -1.67 26.93
C LEU A 47 25.54 -1.46 28.45
N ILE A 48 24.43 -1.85 29.07
CA ILE A 48 24.10 -1.52 30.47
C ILE A 48 24.16 -2.75 31.37
N VAL A 49 23.87 -3.95 30.81
CA VAL A 49 23.76 -5.19 31.58
C VAL A 49 25.11 -5.89 31.77
N SER A 50 25.32 -6.47 32.94
CA SER A 50 26.60 -7.13 33.32
C SER A 50 26.95 -8.38 32.48
N LYS A 51 25.95 -9.03 31.87
CA LYS A 51 26.09 -10.20 30.99
C LYS A 51 25.36 -9.95 29.67
N PRO A 52 25.96 -9.24 28.71
CA PRO A 52 25.23 -8.69 27.57
C PRO A 52 25.01 -9.68 26.42
N GLY A 53 25.72 -10.81 26.41
CA GLY A 53 25.70 -11.75 25.27
C GLY A 53 24.32 -12.24 24.83
N PHE A 54 23.38 -12.48 25.76
CA PHE A 54 22.02 -12.93 25.39
C PHE A 54 21.22 -11.85 24.66
N LEU A 55 21.43 -10.56 24.99
CA LEU A 55 20.78 -9.44 24.32
C LEU A 55 21.35 -9.25 22.92
N VAL A 56 22.68 -9.35 22.77
CA VAL A 56 23.34 -9.26 21.47
C VAL A 56 22.86 -10.38 20.54
N GLN A 57 22.78 -11.61 21.05
CA GLN A 57 22.26 -12.75 20.29
C GLN A 57 20.77 -12.57 19.95
N GLY A 58 19.96 -12.06 20.90
CA GLY A 58 18.57 -11.73 20.63
C GLY A 58 18.42 -10.65 19.54
N ALA A 59 19.24 -9.60 19.58
CA ALA A 59 19.26 -8.55 18.57
C ALA A 59 19.63 -9.10 17.20
N GLU A 60 20.61 -10.01 17.13
CA GLU A 60 21.04 -10.68 15.90
C GLU A 60 19.90 -11.47 15.24
N TRP A 61 19.17 -12.28 16.01
CA TRP A 61 18.00 -13.01 15.52
C TRP A 61 16.87 -12.08 15.08
N LEU A 62 16.62 -11.00 15.82
CA LEU A 62 15.64 -9.99 15.44
C LEU A 62 16.03 -9.29 14.13
N ILE A 63 17.32 -8.99 13.93
CA ILE A 63 17.81 -8.46 12.65
C ILE A 63 17.52 -9.46 11.52
N ALA A 64 17.82 -10.75 11.72
CA ALA A 64 17.57 -11.78 10.71
C ALA A 64 16.08 -11.91 10.36
N ILE A 65 15.21 -11.98 11.37
CA ILE A 65 13.75 -12.01 11.20
C ILE A 65 13.29 -10.77 10.43
N GLY A 66 13.83 -9.59 10.79
CA GLY A 66 13.50 -8.36 10.10
C GLY A 66 13.94 -8.37 8.63
N VAL A 67 15.13 -8.87 8.31
CA VAL A 67 15.58 -9.00 6.91
C VAL A 67 14.65 -9.93 6.13
N LEU A 68 14.30 -11.10 6.66
CA LEU A 68 13.37 -12.03 6.01
C LEU A 68 11.99 -11.40 5.79
N GLY A 69 11.46 -10.73 6.81
CA GLY A 69 10.19 -10.00 6.72
C GLY A 69 10.22 -8.86 5.71
N ALA A 70 11.32 -8.10 5.65
CA ALA A 70 11.52 -7.02 4.69
C ALA A 70 11.58 -7.54 3.25
N LEU A 71 12.25 -8.67 3.00
CA LEU A 71 12.29 -9.29 1.67
C LEU A 71 10.89 -9.75 1.23
N ALA A 72 10.12 -10.38 2.11
CA ALA A 72 8.74 -10.75 1.82
C ALA A 72 7.86 -9.52 1.52
N ALA A 73 7.98 -8.48 2.34
CA ALA A 73 7.26 -7.22 2.13
C ALA A 73 7.67 -6.52 0.82
N ALA A 74 8.95 -6.55 0.47
CA ALA A 74 9.50 -5.96 -0.75
C ALA A 74 8.97 -6.66 -2.00
N MET A 75 8.83 -8.00 -1.99
CA MET A 75 8.22 -8.74 -3.10
C MET A 75 6.80 -8.27 -3.37
N VAL A 76 5.97 -8.16 -2.32
CA VAL A 76 4.58 -7.69 -2.47
C VAL A 76 4.53 -6.21 -2.89
N GLY A 77 5.36 -5.36 -2.28
CA GLY A 77 5.41 -3.93 -2.61
C GLY A 77 5.93 -3.64 -4.02
N PHE A 78 6.84 -4.47 -4.54
CA PHE A 78 7.33 -4.37 -5.91
C PHE A 78 6.22 -4.68 -6.92
N LEU A 79 5.40 -5.71 -6.66
CA LEU A 79 4.22 -6.01 -7.47
C LEU A 79 3.21 -4.86 -7.46
N ASP A 80 3.00 -4.24 -6.28
CA ASP A 80 2.12 -3.08 -6.14
C ASP A 80 2.58 -1.86 -6.96
N MET A 81 3.89 -1.71 -7.16
CA MET A 81 4.46 -0.58 -7.91
C MET A 81 4.08 -0.61 -9.41
N PHE A 82 3.86 -1.79 -10.00
CA PHE A 82 3.42 -1.91 -11.40
C PHE A 82 2.03 -1.30 -11.65
N ALA A 83 1.23 -1.11 -10.60
CA ALA A 83 -0.06 -0.44 -10.70
C ALA A 83 0.04 1.08 -10.86
N ILE A 84 1.20 1.66 -10.55
CA ILE A 84 1.38 3.11 -10.56
C ILE A 84 1.86 3.54 -11.96
N PRO A 85 1.14 4.45 -12.65
CA PRO A 85 1.57 4.95 -13.95
C PRO A 85 2.94 5.62 -13.88
N THR A 86 3.84 5.22 -14.79
CA THR A 86 5.20 5.76 -14.89
C THR A 86 5.19 7.26 -15.22
N GLY A 87 6.23 7.98 -14.79
CA GLY A 87 6.36 9.42 -15.06
C GLY A 87 5.56 10.33 -14.13
N THR A 88 4.77 9.77 -13.22
CA THR A 88 4.00 10.53 -12.22
C THR A 88 4.83 10.84 -10.95
N PRO A 89 4.48 11.89 -10.18
CA PRO A 89 5.06 12.14 -8.86
C PRO A 89 4.87 10.97 -7.88
N ALA A 90 3.77 10.23 -8.01
CA ALA A 90 3.50 9.02 -7.22
C ALA A 90 4.54 7.93 -7.55
N PHE A 91 4.81 7.68 -8.83
CA PHE A 91 5.81 6.69 -9.24
C PHE A 91 7.23 7.05 -8.76
N ARG A 92 7.63 8.33 -8.84
CA ARG A 92 8.92 8.79 -8.30
C ARG A 92 9.03 8.58 -6.80
N THR A 93 7.94 8.84 -6.06
CA THR A 93 7.89 8.61 -4.61
C THR A 93 7.95 7.12 -4.28
N ALA A 94 7.26 6.26 -5.06
CA ALA A 94 7.31 4.81 -4.91
C ALA A 94 8.71 4.25 -5.16
N LEU A 95 9.39 4.69 -6.23
CA LEU A 95 10.78 4.31 -6.50
C LEU A 95 11.72 4.74 -5.38
N LEU A 96 11.62 5.99 -4.90
CA LEU A 96 12.47 6.47 -3.80
C LEU A 96 12.22 5.67 -2.51
N HIS A 97 10.96 5.43 -2.16
CA HIS A 97 10.57 4.61 -1.02
C HIS A 97 11.15 3.18 -1.13
N MET A 98 10.99 2.53 -2.29
CA MET A 98 11.51 1.18 -2.52
C MET A 98 13.05 1.14 -2.40
N SER A 99 13.75 2.09 -3.04
CA SER A 99 15.21 2.18 -2.98
C SER A 99 15.73 2.39 -1.56
N LEU A 100 15.08 3.26 -0.78
CA LEU A 100 15.44 3.47 0.63
C LEU A 100 15.26 2.20 1.46
N ASN A 101 14.13 1.49 1.31
CA ASN A 101 13.90 0.25 2.04
C ASN A 101 14.85 -0.87 1.63
N LEU A 102 15.22 -0.95 0.35
CA LEU A 102 16.21 -1.92 -0.11
C LEU A 102 17.59 -1.61 0.50
N ALA A 103 17.99 -0.34 0.52
CA ALA A 103 19.24 0.08 1.17
C ALA A 103 19.25 -0.25 2.67
N VAL A 104 18.15 0.00 3.38
CA VAL A 104 17.99 -0.37 4.80
C VAL A 104 18.08 -1.88 4.99
N THR A 105 17.41 -2.67 4.14
CA THR A 105 17.44 -4.14 4.19
C THR A 105 18.85 -4.68 3.98
N VAL A 106 19.58 -4.13 3.01
CA VAL A 106 20.99 -4.47 2.76
C VAL A 106 21.86 -4.07 3.95
N ALA A 107 21.66 -2.87 4.53
CA ALA A 107 22.42 -2.43 5.71
C ALA A 107 22.21 -3.37 6.91
N TYR A 108 20.98 -3.80 7.18
CA TYR A 108 20.70 -4.80 8.20
C TYR A 108 21.26 -6.19 7.86
N GLY A 109 21.23 -6.60 6.59
CA GLY A 109 21.87 -7.84 6.13
C GLY A 109 23.40 -7.83 6.32
N VAL A 110 24.05 -6.70 6.01
CA VAL A 110 25.49 -6.49 6.27
C VAL A 110 25.76 -6.51 7.78
N ASN A 111 24.93 -5.84 8.58
CA ASN A 111 25.05 -5.83 10.03
C ASN A 111 24.89 -7.25 10.62
N PHE A 112 23.95 -8.05 10.09
CA PHE A 112 23.80 -9.45 10.45
C PHE A 112 25.04 -10.27 10.10
N ALA A 113 25.53 -10.17 8.86
CA ALA A 113 26.74 -10.88 8.43
C ALA A 113 27.98 -10.48 9.25
N TRP A 114 28.08 -9.21 9.65
CA TRP A 114 29.13 -8.71 10.52
C TRP A 114 29.05 -9.34 11.93
N ARG A 115 27.85 -9.63 12.43
CA ARG A 115 27.64 -10.24 13.75
C ARG A 115 27.78 -11.77 13.73
N PHE A 116 27.27 -12.43 12.68
CA PHE A 116 27.15 -13.89 12.58
C PHE A 116 28.50 -14.64 12.52
N GLY A 117 29.58 -13.97 12.11
CA GLY A 117 30.91 -14.57 11.97
C GLY A 117 31.83 -14.45 13.18
N PHE A 118 31.54 -13.53 14.10
CA PHE A 118 32.29 -13.35 15.35
C PHE A 118 31.39 -13.85 16.46
N SER A 119 31.72 -15.02 17.04
CA SER A 119 31.07 -15.45 18.28
C SER A 119 31.08 -14.25 19.21
N SER A 120 29.90 -13.78 19.62
CA SER A 120 29.81 -12.70 20.59
C SER A 120 30.57 -13.20 21.80
N ASP A 121 31.77 -12.67 22.05
CA ASP A 121 32.73 -13.11 23.09
C ASP A 121 32.19 -12.87 24.52
N GLY A 122 30.87 -12.85 24.69
CA GLY A 122 30.16 -12.30 25.84
C GLY A 122 30.16 -10.77 25.88
N ASN A 123 30.74 -10.11 24.88
CA ASN A 123 30.87 -8.66 24.82
C ASN A 123 29.58 -7.98 24.35
N ALA A 124 29.42 -6.71 24.74
CA ALA A 124 28.33 -5.86 24.27
C ALA A 124 28.44 -5.57 22.76
N VAL A 125 27.37 -5.05 22.18
CA VAL A 125 27.37 -4.64 20.77
C VAL A 125 28.48 -3.60 20.50
N GLY A 126 29.20 -3.76 19.39
CA GLY A 126 30.19 -2.76 19.00
C GLY A 126 29.53 -1.45 18.54
N THR A 127 30.21 -0.34 18.79
CA THR A 127 29.69 1.02 18.53
C THR A 127 29.26 1.19 17.07
N TRP A 128 30.02 0.67 16.10
CA TRP A 128 29.69 0.83 14.69
C TRP A 128 28.52 -0.03 14.23
N GLN A 129 28.33 -1.22 14.81
CA GLN A 129 27.15 -2.04 14.57
C GLN A 129 25.89 -1.36 15.11
N LEU A 130 25.99 -0.70 16.27
CA LEU A 130 24.89 0.07 16.85
C LEU A 130 24.55 1.31 16.01
N VAL A 131 25.58 2.08 15.59
CA VAL A 131 25.39 3.26 14.74
C VAL A 131 24.74 2.86 13.41
N LEU A 132 25.18 1.76 12.79
CA LEU A 132 24.58 1.25 11.56
C LEU A 132 23.10 0.89 11.75
N SER A 133 22.74 0.19 12.83
CA SER A 133 21.34 -0.09 13.19
C SER A 133 20.53 1.21 13.35
N ALA A 134 21.05 2.17 14.11
CA ALA A 134 20.34 3.43 14.39
C ALA A 134 20.10 4.29 13.13
N VAL A 135 21.12 4.42 12.28
CA VAL A 135 21.00 5.16 11.00
C VAL A 135 20.05 4.45 10.04
N SER A 136 20.09 3.12 9.99
CA SER A 136 19.17 2.32 9.18
C SER A 136 17.73 2.51 9.64
N LEU A 137 17.49 2.50 10.96
CA LEU A 137 16.16 2.71 11.53
C LEU A 137 15.64 4.14 11.31
N ALA A 138 16.51 5.15 11.42
CA ALA A 138 16.14 6.54 11.09
C ALA A 138 15.77 6.69 9.61
N THR A 139 16.53 6.03 8.72
CA THR A 139 16.24 6.00 7.28
C THR A 139 14.92 5.27 7.00
N LEU A 140 14.64 4.18 7.70
CA LEU A 140 13.36 3.46 7.64
C LEU A 140 12.20 4.35 8.05
N ALA A 141 12.33 5.13 9.13
CA ALA A 141 11.30 6.08 9.55
C ALA A 141 11.03 7.15 8.47
N GLY A 142 12.09 7.71 7.88
CA GLY A 142 11.97 8.61 6.74
C GLY A 142 11.27 7.95 5.55
N SER A 143 11.63 6.72 5.20
CA SER A 143 10.96 5.94 4.16
C SER A 143 9.48 5.68 4.48
N GLY A 144 9.14 5.43 5.75
CA GLY A 144 7.77 5.26 6.23
C GLY A 144 6.89 6.47 5.95
N TYR A 145 7.42 7.69 6.08
CA TYR A 145 6.71 8.90 5.68
C TYR A 145 6.37 8.92 4.19
N LEU A 146 7.29 8.48 3.32
CA LEU A 146 7.04 8.37 1.87
C LEU A 146 5.96 7.32 1.58
N GLY A 147 5.98 6.18 2.28
CA GLY A 147 4.95 5.14 2.19
C GLY A 147 3.57 5.68 2.59
N GLY A 148 3.48 6.41 3.70
CA GLY A 148 2.26 7.09 4.12
C GLY A 148 1.79 8.12 3.10
N LYS A 149 2.70 8.90 2.50
CA LYS A 149 2.36 9.84 1.43
C LYS A 149 1.77 9.13 0.21
N LEU A 150 2.28 7.95 -0.17
CA LEU A 150 1.72 7.15 -1.26
C LEU A 150 0.29 6.69 -0.96
N ALA A 151 0.06 6.15 0.23
CA ALA A 151 -1.25 5.68 0.65
C ALA A 151 -2.25 6.83 0.79
N TYR A 152 -1.96 7.80 1.67
CA TYR A 152 -2.94 8.80 2.08
C TYR A 152 -3.05 10.00 1.15
N ARG A 153 -1.97 10.41 0.47
CA ARG A 153 -1.96 11.62 -0.37
C ARG A 153 -2.14 11.31 -1.85
N TYR A 154 -1.60 10.20 -2.33
CA TYR A 154 -1.74 9.79 -3.73
C TYR A 154 -2.82 8.72 -3.95
N GLY A 155 -3.45 8.22 -2.88
CA GLY A 155 -4.56 7.28 -2.96
C GLY A 155 -4.16 5.89 -3.48
N VAL A 156 -2.86 5.58 -3.47
CA VAL A 156 -2.37 4.27 -3.92
C VAL A 156 -2.88 3.22 -2.91
N ARG A 157 -3.76 2.33 -3.38
CA ARG A 157 -4.45 1.28 -2.58
C ARG A 157 -5.47 1.79 -1.55
N VAL A 158 -5.98 3.01 -1.71
CA VAL A 158 -7.16 3.46 -0.97
C VAL A 158 -8.40 3.04 -1.75
N ALA A 159 -9.38 2.46 -1.04
CA ALA A 159 -10.68 2.14 -1.60
C ALA A 159 -11.27 3.37 -2.30
N ASP A 160 -11.95 3.16 -3.42
CA ASP A 160 -12.58 4.27 -4.11
C ASP A 160 -13.67 4.92 -3.23
N GLU A 161 -14.12 6.12 -3.63
CA GLU A 161 -15.09 6.88 -2.83
C GLU A 161 -16.41 6.15 -2.61
N VAL A 162 -16.83 5.30 -3.55
CA VAL A 162 -18.07 4.52 -3.44
C VAL A 162 -17.89 3.42 -2.39
N THR A 163 -16.77 2.71 -2.42
CA THR A 163 -16.43 1.70 -1.42
C THR A 163 -16.23 2.32 -0.02
N GLN A 164 -15.58 3.49 0.08
CA GLN A 164 -15.45 4.18 1.37
C GLN A 164 -16.78 4.68 1.91
N ALA A 165 -17.73 5.06 1.04
CA ALA A 165 -19.04 5.52 1.46
C ALA A 165 -19.83 4.45 2.22
N GLU A 166 -19.54 3.15 2.03
CA GLU A 166 -20.13 2.07 2.82
C GLU A 166 -19.86 2.23 4.32
N GLY A 167 -18.64 2.62 4.71
CA GLY A 167 -18.27 2.81 6.13
C GLY A 167 -18.91 4.04 6.79
N PHE A 168 -19.48 4.96 5.99
CA PHE A 168 -20.19 6.14 6.46
C PHE A 168 -21.69 6.09 6.19
N ALA A 169 -22.18 5.01 5.56
CA ALA A 169 -23.59 4.79 5.37
C ALA A 169 -24.21 4.53 6.74
N LYS A 170 -25.13 5.42 7.15
CA LYS A 170 -25.94 5.20 8.34
C LYS A 170 -26.72 3.90 8.15
N ASP A 171 -26.62 2.96 9.07
CA ASP A 171 -27.45 1.75 9.07
C ASP A 171 -28.88 2.16 8.80
N ARG A 172 -29.42 1.74 7.64
CA ARG A 172 -30.83 2.00 7.34
C ARG A 172 -31.62 1.15 8.31
N ASP A 173 -32.38 1.80 9.17
CA ASP A 173 -33.38 1.16 10.03
C ASP A 173 -34.17 0.13 9.19
N PRO A 174 -34.10 -1.17 9.53
CA PRO A 174 -34.82 -2.23 8.82
C PRO A 174 -36.34 -1.97 8.70
N GLY A 175 -36.89 -1.07 9.53
CA GLY A 175 -38.30 -0.67 9.52
C GLY A 175 -38.74 0.18 8.33
N GLN A 176 -37.86 0.94 7.67
CA GLN A 176 -38.28 1.89 6.61
C GLN A 176 -38.39 1.27 5.20
N ALA A 177 -37.78 0.10 4.97
CA ALA A 177 -37.83 -0.58 3.66
C ALA A 177 -39.21 -1.20 3.33
N ARG A 178 -40.12 -1.30 4.32
CA ARG A 178 -41.46 -1.88 4.12
C ARG A 178 -42.54 -0.86 3.70
N HIS A 179 -42.29 0.44 3.82
CA HIS A 179 -43.30 1.45 3.49
C HIS A 179 -43.16 2.14 2.14
N SER A 180 -42.00 2.04 1.47
CA SER A 180 -41.79 2.71 0.17
C SER A 180 -42.12 1.86 -1.06
N LYS A 181 -42.39 0.55 -0.90
CA LYS A 181 -42.62 -0.35 -2.04
C LYS A 181 -44.07 -0.41 -2.57
N THR A 182 -45.01 0.32 -1.96
CA THR A 182 -46.44 0.24 -2.31
C THR A 182 -47.00 1.47 -3.04
N ALA A 183 -46.22 2.55 -3.21
CA ALA A 183 -46.75 3.81 -3.75
C ALA A 183 -45.87 4.41 -4.85
N ALA A 184 -45.70 3.71 -5.98
CA ALA A 184 -45.38 4.32 -7.28
C ALA A 184 -45.36 3.27 -8.40
N LEU A 185 -46.54 2.92 -8.94
CA LEU A 185 -46.66 2.46 -10.32
C LEU A 185 -47.40 3.56 -11.11
N PRO A 186 -46.72 4.33 -11.97
CA PRO A 186 -47.38 5.04 -13.05
C PRO A 186 -47.58 4.06 -14.21
N SER A 187 -48.85 3.82 -14.55
CA SER A 187 -49.25 3.19 -15.80
C SER A 187 -48.76 4.03 -16.98
N THR A 188 -47.92 3.44 -17.84
CA THR A 188 -47.60 4.03 -19.15
C THR A 188 -47.89 3.00 -20.24
N THR A 189 -48.97 3.26 -20.97
CA THR A 189 -49.30 2.62 -22.24
C THR A 189 -48.32 3.13 -23.31
N PRO A 190 -47.74 2.29 -24.18
CA PRO A 190 -46.89 2.78 -25.27
C PRO A 190 -47.75 3.24 -26.46
N ALA A 191 -47.66 4.53 -26.81
CA ALA A 191 -48.15 5.03 -28.09
C ALA A 191 -47.15 4.66 -29.21
N ALA A 192 -47.65 3.98 -30.23
CA ALA A 192 -46.90 3.57 -31.40
C ALA A 192 -46.65 4.74 -32.36
N ASN A 193 -45.38 5.01 -32.69
CA ASN A 193 -45.00 5.87 -33.82
C ASN A 193 -44.80 5.00 -35.07
N ASN A 194 -45.65 5.20 -36.08
CA ASN A 194 -45.56 4.57 -37.39
C ASN A 194 -45.04 5.59 -38.43
N PRO A 195 -43.85 5.41 -39.02
CA PRO A 195 -43.38 6.26 -40.11
C PRO A 195 -43.79 5.66 -41.46
N LYS A 196 -44.95 6.07 -41.98
CA LYS A 196 -45.32 5.95 -43.39
C LYS A 196 -45.88 7.27 -43.88
N ASP A 197 -45.00 8.21 -44.26
CA ASP A 197 -45.26 9.08 -45.41
C ASP A 197 -43.93 9.68 -45.91
N GLN A 198 -43.26 8.93 -46.78
CA GLN A 198 -42.22 9.45 -47.66
C GLN A 198 -42.82 9.57 -49.05
N SER A 199 -43.34 10.75 -49.39
CA SER A 199 -43.40 11.20 -50.79
C SER A 199 -43.51 12.72 -50.83
N VAL A 200 -42.46 13.39 -51.31
CA VAL A 200 -42.49 14.48 -52.31
C VAL A 200 -41.04 14.94 -52.51
N ARG A 201 -40.55 14.75 -53.74
CA ARG A 201 -39.25 15.20 -54.26
C ARG A 201 -39.29 16.70 -54.60
N PRO A 202 -38.18 17.46 -54.48
CA PRO A 202 -38.03 18.70 -55.24
C PRO A 202 -37.30 18.44 -56.57
N ALA A 203 -37.84 19.02 -57.64
CA ALA A 203 -37.30 19.01 -58.98
C ALA A 203 -36.10 19.97 -59.09
N VAL A 204 -35.05 19.48 -59.76
CA VAL A 204 -33.91 20.25 -60.26
C VAL A 204 -34.39 21.11 -61.44
N HIS A 205 -34.17 22.42 -61.38
CA HIS A 205 -34.27 23.29 -62.56
C HIS A 205 -32.95 24.05 -62.73
N THR A 206 -32.27 23.73 -63.83
CA THR A 206 -31.14 24.47 -64.39
C THR A 206 -31.65 25.71 -65.11
N ASN A 207 -31.08 26.90 -64.85
CA ASN A 207 -30.82 27.93 -65.87
C ASN A 207 -30.01 29.13 -65.30
N ARG A 208 -28.71 29.18 -65.61
CA ARG A 208 -28.00 30.31 -66.26
C ARG A 208 -26.50 30.03 -66.31
#